data_AF-A0A5P3VQX9-F1
#
_entry.id   AF-A0A5P3VQX9-F1
#
_cell.length_a   1.000
_cell.length_b   1.000
_cell.length_c   1.000
_cell.angle_alpha   90.00
_cell.angle_beta   90.00
_cell.angle_gamma   90.00
#
_symmetry.space_group_name_H-M   'P 1'
#
loop_
_entity.id
_entity.type
_entity.pdbx_description
1 polymer ?
#
loop_
_entity_poly.entity_id
_entity_poly.type
_entity_poly.pdbx_seq_one_letter_code
_entity_poly.pdbx_strand_id
1 'polypeptide(L)'
;MPAATPASPATTPPATIRAPIPARGKSKLLTVALAFLFGSLGAHRFYLGGLRDVYGWAHLLGLLAGAIGIASMATDAGTPALNWTFAVAGGVSVISAFLAAIVYGLRPDDKWDARFNPHGKPTRSGWPVVILVILSLLIGTGLLMAGLAISFQTFFESQVEAARELSQ
;
A
#
# COMPACT_ATOMS: atom_id res chain seq x y z
N MET A 1 13.25 78.47 36.83
CA MET A 1 12.41 77.54 36.04
C MET A 1 13.31 76.42 35.54
N PRO A 2 13.10 75.14 35.93
CA PRO A 2 13.98 74.05 35.50
C PRO A 2 13.63 73.58 34.09
N ALA A 3 14.66 73.23 33.31
CA ALA A 3 14.55 72.72 31.94
C ALA A 3 14.01 71.29 31.92
N ALA A 4 13.01 71.03 31.06
CA ALA A 4 12.41 69.71 30.88
C ALA A 4 13.37 68.77 30.11
N THR A 5 13.60 67.59 30.67
CA THR A 5 14.37 66.50 30.05
C THR A 5 13.54 65.83 28.94
N PRO A 6 14.09 65.55 27.75
CA PRO A 6 13.35 64.83 26.71
C PRO A 6 13.30 63.32 27.04
N ALA A 7 12.11 62.73 26.95
CA ALA A 7 11.89 61.29 27.10
C ALA A 7 12.39 60.52 25.87
N SER A 8 13.13 59.41 26.08
CA SER A 8 13.56 58.51 25.00
C SER A 8 12.40 57.74 24.38
N PRO A 9 12.39 57.51 23.05
CA PRO A 9 11.35 56.73 22.40
C PRO A 9 11.49 55.24 22.71
N ALA A 10 10.39 54.61 23.14
CA ALA A 10 10.33 53.17 23.35
C ALA A 10 10.43 52.43 22.01
N THR A 11 11.51 51.67 21.82
CA THR A 11 11.68 50.74 20.70
C THR A 11 10.82 49.50 20.93
N THR A 12 9.71 49.39 20.21
CA THR A 12 8.90 48.17 20.16
C THR A 12 9.73 47.05 19.53
N PRO A 13 9.95 45.90 20.19
CA PRO A 13 10.67 44.79 19.59
C PRO A 13 9.89 44.24 18.39
N PRO A 14 10.57 43.86 17.29
CA PRO A 14 9.90 43.32 16.11
C PRO A 14 9.18 42.01 16.46
N ALA A 15 7.89 41.94 16.09
CA ALA A 15 7.09 40.72 16.22
C ALA A 15 7.82 39.57 15.51
N THR A 16 8.28 38.58 16.28
CA THR A 16 8.95 37.40 15.74
C THR A 16 7.92 36.59 14.96
N ILE A 17 7.93 36.70 13.63
CA ILE A 17 7.14 35.84 12.76
C ILE A 17 7.64 34.41 13.00
N ARG A 18 6.85 33.63 13.74
CA ARG A 18 7.12 32.21 13.99
C ARG A 18 7.12 31.52 12.63
N ALA A 19 8.30 31.10 12.16
CA ALA A 19 8.40 30.33 10.92
C ALA A 19 7.42 29.15 10.99
N PRO A 20 6.62 28.89 9.94
CA PRO A 20 5.70 27.76 9.93
C PRO A 20 6.49 26.49 10.27
N ILE A 21 6.04 25.75 11.28
CA ILE A 21 6.62 24.44 11.60
C ILE A 21 6.50 23.61 10.31
N PRO A 22 7.61 23.15 9.70
CA PRO A 22 7.51 22.39 8.47
C PRO A 22 6.69 21.14 8.78
N ALA A 23 5.50 21.06 8.18
CA ALA A 23 4.65 19.89 8.27
C ALA A 23 5.51 18.69 7.85
N ARG A 24 5.66 17.69 8.75
CA ARG A 24 6.47 16.51 8.48
C ARG A 24 5.87 15.80 7.26
N GLY A 25 6.54 15.92 6.11
CA GLY A 25 6.10 15.35 4.85
C GLY A 25 6.00 13.82 4.92
N LYS A 26 5.19 13.24 4.04
CA LYS A 26 5.00 11.79 3.93
C LYS A 26 6.24 11.15 3.31
N SER A 27 6.72 10.08 3.94
CA SER A 27 7.92 9.36 3.50
C SER A 27 7.57 8.32 2.43
N LYS A 28 8.25 8.41 1.28
CA LYS A 28 8.12 7.44 0.20
C LYS A 28 8.62 6.05 0.61
N LEU A 29 9.76 5.99 1.30
CA LEU A 29 10.30 4.73 1.80
C LEU A 29 9.30 4.02 2.73
N LEU A 30 8.69 4.77 3.66
CA LEU A 30 7.70 4.21 4.57
C LEU A 30 6.48 3.68 3.80
N THR A 31 6.02 4.43 2.79
CA THR A 31 4.88 4.00 1.95
C THR A 31 5.19 2.70 1.22
N VAL A 32 6.37 2.57 0.62
CA VAL A 32 6.78 1.37 -0.12
C VAL A 32 6.97 0.20 0.84
N ALA A 33 7.58 0.42 2.01
CA ALA A 33 7.73 -0.60 3.04
C ALA A 33 6.37 -1.08 3.57
N LEU A 34 5.43 -0.16 3.79
CA LEU A 34 4.06 -0.48 4.19
C LEU A 34 3.32 -1.25 3.10
N ALA A 35 3.54 -0.92 1.82
CA ALA A 35 2.94 -1.64 0.71
C ALA A 35 3.52 -3.06 0.58
N PHE A 36 4.82 -3.22 0.82
CA PHE A 36 5.50 -4.51 0.77
C PHE A 36 5.12 -5.43 1.94
N LEU A 37 5.19 -4.94 3.19
CA LEU A 37 4.98 -5.76 4.40
C LEU A 37 3.51 -5.90 4.79
N PHE A 38 2.74 -4.82 4.63
CA PHE A 38 1.37 -4.70 5.13
C PHE A 38 0.41 -4.23 4.05
N GLY A 39 0.77 -4.37 2.77
CA GLY A 39 -0.04 -3.82 1.70
C GLY A 39 -1.34 -4.59 1.49
N SER A 40 -1.37 -5.89 1.79
CA SER A 40 -2.59 -6.71 1.77
C SER A 40 -3.60 -6.27 2.83
N LEU A 41 -3.16 -5.57 3.88
CA LEU A 41 -4.03 -4.94 4.88
C LEU A 41 -4.46 -3.53 4.46
N GLY A 42 -3.94 -2.98 3.35
CA GLY A 42 -4.21 -1.61 2.90
C GLY A 42 -3.42 -0.53 3.64
N ALA A 43 -2.42 -0.89 4.46
CA ALA A 43 -1.72 0.05 5.34
C ALA A 43 -1.07 1.24 4.60
N HIS A 44 -0.53 1.00 3.40
CA HIS A 44 0.06 2.04 2.56
C HIS A 44 -0.99 3.06 2.06
N ARG A 45 -2.22 2.60 1.77
CA ARG A 45 -3.35 3.45 1.35
C ARG A 45 -3.88 4.26 2.53
N PHE A 46 -4.03 3.66 3.71
CA PHE A 46 -4.40 4.40 4.92
C PHE A 46 -3.37 5.45 5.32
N TYR A 47 -2.07 5.18 5.14
CA TYR A 47 -1.02 6.17 5.36
C TYR A 47 -1.12 7.38 4.40
N LEU A 48 -1.51 7.15 3.15
CA LEU A 48 -1.58 8.20 2.13
C LEU A 48 -2.92 8.95 2.09
N GLY A 49 -4.05 8.25 2.13
CA GLY A 49 -5.40 8.80 1.98
C GLY A 49 -6.21 8.86 3.27
N GLY A 50 -5.71 8.30 4.38
CA GLY A 50 -6.46 8.17 5.63
C GLY A 50 -7.50 7.04 5.59
N LEU A 51 -8.27 6.90 6.67
CA LEU A 51 -9.26 5.80 6.86
C LEU A 51 -10.48 5.87 5.91
N ARG A 52 -10.62 6.94 5.12
CA ARG A 52 -11.69 7.11 4.13
C ARG A 52 -11.36 6.46 2.77
N ASP A 53 -10.20 5.81 2.65
CA ASP A 53 -9.76 5.19 1.41
C ASP A 53 -10.48 3.84 1.17
N VAL A 54 -11.44 3.85 0.24
CA VAL A 54 -12.25 2.67 -0.15
C VAL A 54 -11.36 1.53 -0.65
N TYR A 55 -10.24 1.82 -1.31
CA TYR A 55 -9.36 0.77 -1.81
C TYR A 55 -8.48 0.17 -0.71
N GLY A 56 -8.17 0.93 0.35
CA GLY A 56 -7.56 0.39 1.57
C GLY A 56 -8.47 -0.67 2.22
N TRP A 57 -9.77 -0.38 2.30
CA TRP A 57 -10.77 -1.34 2.77
C TRP A 57 -10.94 -2.53 1.83
N ALA A 58 -10.91 -2.32 0.50
CA ALA A 58 -10.96 -3.41 -0.46
C ALA A 58 -9.81 -4.41 -0.30
N HIS A 59 -8.59 -3.94 0.00
CA HIS A 59 -7.47 -4.82 0.31
C HIS A 59 -7.74 -5.69 1.54
N LEU A 60 -8.21 -5.07 2.62
CA LEU A 60 -8.51 -5.77 3.87
C LEU A 60 -9.63 -6.79 3.68
N LEU A 61 -10.72 -6.41 2.99
CA LEU A 61 -11.82 -7.33 2.68
C LEU A 61 -11.35 -8.47 1.79
N GLY A 62 -10.53 -8.18 0.76
CA GLY A 62 -9.96 -9.21 -0.10
C GLY A 62 -9.07 -10.18 0.67
N LEU A 63 -8.21 -9.68 1.57
CA LEU A 63 -7.35 -10.54 2.40
C LEU A 63 -8.18 -11.40 3.36
N LEU A 64 -9.20 -10.84 4.02
CA LEU A 64 -10.11 -11.58 4.89
C LEU A 64 -10.88 -12.64 4.12
N ALA A 65 -11.41 -12.29 2.94
CA ALA A 65 -12.04 -13.24 2.03
C ALA A 65 -11.07 -14.37 1.69
N GLY A 66 -9.83 -14.06 1.29
CA GLY A 66 -8.78 -15.05 1.05
C GLY A 66 -8.54 -16.01 2.20
N ALA A 67 -8.37 -15.46 3.41
CA ALA A 67 -8.16 -16.26 4.61
C ALA A 67 -9.34 -17.19 4.90
N ILE A 68 -10.57 -16.68 4.76
CA ILE A 68 -11.79 -17.49 4.90
C ILE A 68 -11.84 -18.58 3.82
N GLY A 69 -11.57 -18.24 2.56
CA GLY A 69 -11.55 -19.20 1.46
C GLY A 69 -10.60 -20.36 1.72
N ILE A 70 -9.35 -20.07 2.10
CA ILE A 70 -8.34 -21.08 2.39
C ILE A 70 -8.72 -21.92 3.62
N ALA A 71 -9.19 -21.29 4.70
CA ALA A 71 -9.62 -21.99 5.90
C ALA A 71 -10.83 -22.91 5.63
N SER A 72 -11.78 -22.46 4.81
CA SER A 72 -12.93 -23.24 4.38
C SER A 72 -12.51 -24.44 3.53
N MET A 73 -11.51 -24.30 2.64
CA MET A 73 -10.95 -25.44 1.89
C MET A 73 -10.29 -26.46 2.83
N ALA A 74 -9.56 -26.00 3.85
CA ALA A 74 -8.89 -26.87 4.80
C ALA A 74 -9.84 -27.63 5.75
N THR A 75 -11.09 -27.18 5.85
CA THR A 75 -12.13 -27.74 6.73
C THR A 75 -13.29 -28.37 5.97
N ASP A 76 -13.18 -28.50 4.63
CA ASP A 76 -14.24 -28.93 3.73
C ASP A 76 -15.59 -28.20 3.94
N ALA A 77 -15.51 -26.95 4.41
CA ALA A 77 -16.67 -26.14 4.71
C ALA A 77 -17.15 -25.38 3.46
N GLY A 78 -18.45 -25.38 3.20
CA GLY A 78 -19.05 -24.63 2.09
C GLY A 78 -18.84 -25.30 0.73
N THR A 79 -19.03 -24.53 -0.36
CA THR A 79 -18.88 -25.06 -1.72
C THR A 79 -17.46 -24.83 -2.25
N PRO A 80 -16.88 -25.80 -2.99
CA PRO A 80 -15.54 -25.65 -3.56
C PRO A 80 -15.38 -24.39 -4.42
N ALA A 81 -16.40 -24.05 -5.22
CA ALA A 81 -16.40 -22.87 -6.08
C ALA A 81 -16.36 -21.55 -5.28
N LEU A 82 -17.10 -21.47 -4.17
CA LEU A 82 -17.10 -20.27 -3.33
C LEU A 82 -15.77 -20.09 -2.61
N ASN A 83 -15.23 -21.18 -2.07
CA ASN A 83 -13.94 -21.18 -1.39
C ASN A 83 -12.80 -20.75 -2.32
N TRP A 84 -12.81 -21.27 -3.56
CA TRP A 84 -11.89 -20.85 -4.61
C TRP A 84 -12.03 -19.38 -4.97
N THR A 85 -13.25 -18.88 -5.13
CA THR A 85 -13.51 -17.46 -5.43
C THR A 85 -12.92 -16.55 -4.35
N PHE A 86 -13.12 -16.92 -3.08
CA PHE A 86 -12.55 -16.20 -1.96
C PHE A 86 -11.02 -16.28 -1.90
N ALA A 87 -10.44 -17.46 -2.13
CA ALA A 87 -8.98 -17.61 -2.22
C ALA A 87 -8.38 -16.73 -3.33
N VAL A 88 -9.01 -16.69 -4.52
CA VAL A 88 -8.59 -15.82 -5.63
C VAL A 88 -8.70 -14.35 -5.27
N ALA A 89 -9.79 -13.92 -4.62
CA ALA A 89 -9.95 -12.54 -4.16
C ALA A 89 -8.81 -12.14 -3.18
N GLY A 90 -8.42 -13.05 -2.28
CA GLY A 90 -7.25 -12.90 -1.43
C GLY A 90 -5.95 -12.75 -2.20
N GLY A 91 -5.71 -13.65 -3.16
CA GLY A 91 -4.54 -13.61 -4.04
C GLY A 91 -4.44 -12.29 -4.79
N VAL A 92 -5.55 -11.80 -5.36
CA VAL A 92 -5.62 -10.50 -6.06
C VAL A 92 -5.28 -9.34 -5.11
N SER A 93 -5.76 -9.37 -3.87
CA SER A 93 -5.44 -8.35 -2.87
C SER A 93 -3.93 -8.31 -2.56
N VAL A 94 -3.31 -9.48 -2.36
CA VAL A 94 -1.87 -9.62 -2.09
C VAL A 94 -1.03 -9.18 -3.29
N ILE A 95 -1.37 -9.61 -4.50
CA ILE A 95 -0.66 -9.23 -5.72
C ILE A 95 -0.78 -7.73 -5.97
N SER A 96 -1.97 -7.16 -5.74
CA SER A 96 -2.20 -5.72 -5.86
C SER A 96 -1.37 -4.90 -4.87
N ALA A 97 -1.07 -5.45 -3.69
CA ALA A 97 -0.20 -4.82 -2.69
C ALA A 97 1.26 -4.74 -3.16
N PHE A 98 1.79 -5.83 -3.72
CA PHE A 98 3.13 -5.83 -4.34
C PHE A 98 3.20 -4.89 -5.54
N LEU A 99 2.15 -4.89 -6.39
CA LEU A 99 2.05 -3.93 -7.48
C LEU A 99 2.06 -2.49 -6.99
N ALA A 100 1.34 -2.18 -5.91
CA ALA A 100 1.36 -0.85 -5.30
C ALA A 100 2.75 -0.46 -4.81
N ALA A 101 3.49 -1.38 -4.15
CA ALA A 101 4.87 -1.14 -3.73
C ALA A 101 5.78 -0.77 -4.91
N ILE A 102 5.64 -1.49 -6.03
CA ILE A 102 6.37 -1.20 -7.28
C ILE A 102 5.98 0.16 -7.85
N VAL A 103 4.68 0.44 -7.97
CA VAL A 103 4.16 1.71 -8.53
C VAL A 103 4.59 2.92 -7.70
N TYR A 104 4.56 2.82 -6.37
CA TYR A 104 5.00 3.90 -5.49
C TYR A 104 6.52 4.00 -5.44
N GLY A 105 7.25 2.89 -5.48
CA GLY A 105 8.71 2.88 -5.46
C GLY A 105 9.34 3.44 -6.72
N LEU A 106 8.79 3.10 -7.90
CA LEU A 106 9.24 3.59 -9.20
C LEU A 106 8.75 5.00 -9.54
N ARG A 107 7.84 5.58 -8.74
CA ARG A 107 7.38 6.95 -8.95
C ARG A 107 8.57 7.92 -8.80
N PRO A 108 8.84 8.83 -9.77
CA PRO A 108 9.85 9.85 -9.61
C PRO A 108 9.60 10.73 -8.38
N ASP A 109 10.66 11.16 -7.70
CA ASP A 109 10.55 11.92 -6.45
C ASP A 109 9.83 13.25 -6.63
N ASP A 110 10.07 13.96 -7.74
CA ASP A 110 9.36 15.22 -8.04
C ASP A 110 7.84 15.02 -8.16
N LYS A 111 7.41 13.89 -8.77
CA LYS A 111 6.00 13.52 -8.89
C LYS A 111 5.41 13.05 -7.55
N TRP A 112 6.24 12.48 -6.68
CA TRP A 112 5.84 12.14 -5.31
C TRP A 112 5.61 13.41 -4.50
N ASP A 113 6.56 14.34 -4.53
CA ASP A 113 6.50 15.58 -3.77
C ASP A 113 5.38 16.49 -4.24
N ALA A 114 5.19 16.65 -5.55
CA ALA A 114 4.07 17.43 -6.08
C ALA A 114 2.69 16.94 -5.58
N ARG A 115 2.55 15.63 -5.31
CA ARG A 115 1.28 15.04 -4.87
C ARG A 115 1.13 14.95 -3.36
N PHE A 116 2.19 14.59 -2.64
CA PHE A 116 2.10 14.25 -1.22
C PHE A 116 2.83 15.25 -0.31
N ASN A 117 3.77 16.02 -0.85
CA ASN A 117 4.57 17.01 -0.13
C ASN A 117 4.67 18.36 -0.89
N PRO A 118 3.57 18.98 -1.38
CA PRO A 118 3.64 20.15 -2.27
C PRO A 118 4.31 21.39 -1.65
N HIS A 119 4.34 21.48 -0.31
CA HIS A 119 5.01 22.55 0.43
C HIS A 119 6.10 21.99 1.38
N GLY A 120 6.50 20.74 1.19
CA GLY A 120 7.45 20.03 2.03
C GLY A 120 8.90 20.12 1.55
N LYS A 121 9.81 19.50 2.29
CA LYS A 121 11.19 19.31 1.83
C LYS A 121 11.22 18.30 0.67
N PRO A 122 12.10 18.48 -0.33
CA PRO A 122 12.27 17.51 -1.40
C PRO A 122 12.60 16.12 -0.85
N THR A 123 11.84 15.12 -1.30
CA THR A 123 12.10 13.72 -1.04
C THR A 123 13.30 13.28 -1.87
N ARG A 124 14.25 12.59 -1.24
CA ARG A 124 15.29 11.84 -1.95
C ARG A 124 15.11 10.36 -1.65
N SER A 125 14.64 9.62 -2.65
CA SER A 125 14.59 8.17 -2.60
C SER A 125 15.98 7.60 -2.59
N GLY A 126 16.30 6.84 -1.55
CA GLY A 126 17.54 6.09 -1.49
C GLY A 126 17.40 4.70 -2.09
N TRP A 127 18.54 4.02 -2.18
CA TRP A 127 18.68 2.60 -2.53
C TRP A 127 17.69 1.65 -1.82
N PRO A 128 17.30 1.85 -0.55
CA PRO A 128 16.32 0.99 0.10
C PRO A 128 14.96 0.91 -0.62
N VAL A 129 14.52 1.98 -1.28
CA VAL A 129 13.29 1.95 -2.08
C VAL A 129 13.43 0.99 -3.25
N VAL A 130 14.60 0.99 -3.91
CA VAL A 130 14.89 0.12 -5.05
C VAL A 130 14.92 -1.35 -4.63
N ILE A 131 15.56 -1.69 -3.50
CA ILE A 131 15.56 -3.05 -2.95
C ILE A 131 14.12 -3.53 -2.70
N LEU A 132 13.28 -2.70 -2.08
CA LEU A 132 11.89 -3.07 -1.82
C LEU A 132 11.10 -3.28 -3.13
N VAL A 133 11.35 -2.49 -4.17
CA VAL A 133 10.75 -2.71 -5.49
C VAL A 133 11.19 -4.04 -6.09
N ILE A 134 12.49 -4.36 -6.03
CA ILE A 134 13.02 -5.63 -6.55
C ILE A 134 12.39 -6.81 -5.81
N LEU A 135 12.36 -6.77 -4.48
CA LEU A 135 11.74 -7.81 -3.65
C LEU A 135 10.24 -7.94 -3.93
N SER A 136 9.54 -6.82 -4.08
CA SER A 136 8.11 -6.81 -4.43
C SER A 136 7.86 -7.46 -5.78
N LEU A 137 8.71 -7.17 -6.77
CA LEU A 137 8.61 -7.76 -8.10
C LEU A 137 8.89 -9.26 -8.07
N LEU A 138 9.96 -9.68 -7.40
CA LEU A 138 10.36 -11.08 -7.32
C LEU A 138 9.31 -11.92 -6.61
N ILE A 139 8.86 -11.48 -5.43
CA ILE A 139 7.87 -12.20 -4.62
C ILE A 139 6.49 -12.13 -5.28
N GLY A 140 6.05 -10.95 -5.72
CA GLY A 140 4.75 -10.77 -6.35
C GLY A 140 4.61 -11.58 -7.64
N THR A 141 5.64 -11.63 -8.47
CA THR A 141 5.64 -12.45 -9.70
C THR A 141 5.67 -13.94 -9.36
N GLY A 142 6.48 -14.36 -8.38
CA GLY A 142 6.50 -15.74 -7.92
C GLY A 142 5.13 -16.22 -7.42
N LEU A 143 4.44 -15.38 -6.63
CA LEU A 143 3.09 -15.67 -6.14
C LEU A 143 2.07 -15.75 -7.28
N LEU A 144 2.14 -14.83 -8.24
CA LEU A 144 1.28 -14.85 -9.42
C LEU A 144 1.48 -16.14 -10.24
N MET A 145 2.74 -16.53 -10.47
CA MET A 145 3.07 -17.75 -11.19
C MET A 145 2.59 -19.01 -10.47
N ALA A 146 2.77 -19.08 -9.14
CA ALA A 146 2.24 -20.19 -8.35
C ALA A 146 0.70 -20.26 -8.44
N GLY A 147 0.01 -19.13 -8.32
CA GLY A 147 -1.45 -19.07 -8.46
C GLY A 147 -1.94 -19.54 -9.83
N LEU A 148 -1.26 -19.12 -10.91
CA LEU A 148 -1.57 -19.58 -12.28
C LEU A 148 -1.33 -21.07 -12.46
N ALA A 149 -0.20 -21.59 -11.95
CA ALA A 149 0.13 -23.01 -12.04
C ALA A 149 -0.95 -23.87 -11.37
N ILE A 150 -1.33 -23.54 -10.13
CA ILE A 150 -2.37 -24.27 -9.40
C ILE A 150 -3.70 -24.18 -10.14
N SER A 151 -4.06 -22.98 -10.63
CA SER A 151 -5.32 -22.78 -11.38
C SER A 151 -5.38 -23.65 -12.63
N PHE A 152 -4.29 -23.75 -13.39
CA PHE A 152 -4.23 -24.62 -14.57
C PHE A 152 -4.27 -26.10 -14.21
N GLN A 153 -3.54 -26.52 -13.18
CA GLN A 153 -3.58 -27.91 -12.72
C GLN A 153 -5.00 -28.32 -12.36
N THR A 154 -5.67 -27.55 -11.50
CA THR A 154 -7.05 -27.81 -11.08
C THR A 154 -8.03 -27.78 -12.26
N PHE A 155 -7.86 -26.84 -13.20
CA PHE A 155 -8.71 -26.79 -14.39
C PHE A 155 -8.56 -28.04 -15.25
N PHE A 156 -7.34 -28.46 -15.57
CA PHE A 156 -7.11 -29.65 -16.40
C PHE A 156 -7.52 -30.95 -15.71
N GLU A 157 -7.29 -31.08 -14.40
CA GLU A 157 -7.75 -32.23 -13.61
C GLU A 157 -9.26 -32.37 -13.69
N SER A 158 -10.01 -31.28 -13.46
CA SER A 158 -11.48 -31.30 -13.54
C SER A 158 -12.02 -31.69 -14.92
N GLN A 159 -11.34 -31.26 -15.99
CA GLN A 159 -11.74 -31.60 -17.37
C GLN A 159 -11.46 -33.07 -17.71
N VAL A 160 -10.34 -33.63 -17.23
CA VAL A 160 -10.01 -35.05 -17.44
C VAL A 160 -10.98 -35.95 -16.69
N GLU A 161 -11.37 -35.58 -15.47
CA GLU A 161 -12.36 -36.30 -14.69
C GLU A 161 -13.73 -36.29 -15.37
N ALA A 162 -14.21 -35.13 -15.79
CA ALA A 162 -15.47 -35.01 -16.53
C ALA A 162 -15.49 -35.85 -17.82
N ALA A 163 -14.37 -35.90 -18.55
CA ALA A 163 -14.25 -36.73 -19.74
C ALA A 163 -14.29 -38.23 -19.44
N ARG A 164 -13.71 -38.67 -18.30
CA ARG A 164 -13.78 -40.07 -17.85
C ARG A 164 -15.19 -40.47 -17.48
N GLU A 165 -15.93 -39.62 -16.75
CA GLU A 165 -17.32 -39.87 -16.37
C GLU A 165 -18.25 -40.02 -17.58
N LEU A 166 -18.06 -39.21 -18.63
CA LEU A 166 -18.84 -39.31 -19.86
C LEU A 166 -18.56 -40.58 -20.69
N SER A 167 -17.41 -41.23 -20.46
CA SER A 167 -16.99 -42.44 -21.19
C SER A 167 -17.41 -43.75 -20.52
N GLN A 168 -17.92 -43.69 -19.29
CA GLN A 168 -18.44 -44.82 -18.53
C GLN A 168 -19.97 -44.92 -18.66
#